data_AF-N8WW84-F1
#
_entry.id   AF-N8WW84-F1
#
_cell.length_a   1.000
_cell.length_b   1.000
_cell.length_c   1.000
_cell.angle_alpha   90.00
_cell.angle_beta   90.00
_cell.angle_gamma   90.00
#
_symmetry.space_group_name_H-M   'P 1'
#
loop_
_entity.id
_entity.type
_entity.pdbx_description
1 polymer ?
#
loop_
_entity_poly.entity_id
_entity_poly.type
_entity_poly.pdbx_seq_one_letter_code
_entity_poly.pdbx_strand_id
1 'polypeptide(L)'
;MGLVEINFNCWNAKNVRDGLYLYNNLSCKLEMMLMKINAIKSKQDFLTFLDNLKQDHLENIQQWENKDLQSFLAAMHNWVEDMEGFYANTQQPQPECIPWKIFADILMAGKIYE
;
A
#
# COMPACT_ATOMS: atom_id res chain seq x y z
N MET A 1 6.07 -19.98 -27.38
CA MET A 1 5.30 -19.25 -26.35
C MET A 1 6.15 -19.26 -25.09
N GLY A 2 6.93 -18.20 -24.89
CA GLY A 2 7.82 -18.09 -23.73
C GLY A 2 7.05 -17.54 -22.55
N LEU A 3 7.10 -18.24 -21.42
CA LEU A 3 6.66 -17.69 -20.14
C LEU A 3 7.63 -16.57 -19.78
N VAL A 4 7.11 -15.36 -19.58
CA VAL A 4 7.87 -14.28 -18.96
C VAL A 4 7.96 -14.64 -17.48
N GLU A 5 9.13 -15.11 -17.04
CA GLU A 5 9.43 -15.21 -15.62
C GLU A 5 9.56 -13.80 -15.05
N ILE A 6 8.56 -13.38 -14.28
CA ILE A 6 8.67 -12.18 -13.45
C ILE A 6 9.58 -12.56 -12.28
N ASN A 7 10.82 -12.07 -12.29
CA ASN A 7 11.79 -12.33 -11.25
C ASN A 7 11.49 -11.45 -10.02
N PHE A 8 10.71 -11.99 -9.08
CA PHE A 8 10.32 -11.35 -7.81
C PHE A 8 11.41 -11.43 -6.73
N ASN A 9 12.63 -10.97 -7.01
CA ASN A 9 13.71 -11.00 -6.02
C ASN A 9 14.27 -9.61 -5.71
N CYS A 10 13.67 -8.95 -4.72
CA CYS A 10 14.27 -7.81 -4.00
C CYS A 10 15.45 -8.24 -3.10
N TRP A 11 15.78 -9.54 -3.06
CA TRP A 11 16.73 -10.15 -2.12
C TRP A 11 18.06 -10.58 -2.76
N ASN A 12 18.58 -9.83 -3.73
CA ASN A 12 19.94 -10.03 -4.24
C ASN A 12 20.76 -8.75 -4.14
N ALA A 13 21.15 -8.39 -2.91
CA ALA A 13 22.22 -7.44 -2.66
C ALA A 13 23.17 -7.97 -1.56
N LYS A 14 23.68 -9.19 -1.75
CA LYS A 14 25.02 -9.51 -1.24
C LYS A 14 25.99 -9.30 -2.39
N ASN A 15 26.90 -8.33 -2.21
CA ASN A 15 27.98 -7.88 -3.11
C ASN A 15 27.48 -6.80 -4.10
N VAL A 16 28.02 -5.57 -4.16
CA VAL A 16 29.41 -5.12 -3.99
C VAL A 16 29.41 -3.67 -3.50
N ARG A 17 30.42 -3.35 -2.68
CA ARG A 17 31.01 -2.04 -2.38
C ARG A 17 30.51 -0.91 -3.28
N ASP A 18 29.65 -0.05 -2.74
CA ASP A 18 29.81 1.40 -2.68
C ASP A 18 28.55 1.98 -2.03
N GLY A 19 28.75 2.78 -1.00
CA GLY A 19 27.66 3.37 -0.23
C GLY A 19 26.77 4.26 -1.10
N LEU A 20 25.51 4.35 -0.66
CA LEU A 20 24.48 5.34 -1.02
C LEU A 20 23.45 5.08 -2.14
N TYR A 21 23.47 4.00 -2.95
CA TYR A 21 22.56 3.92 -4.11
C TYR A 21 21.62 2.71 -4.24
N LEU A 22 21.19 2.06 -3.14
CA LEU A 22 20.29 0.88 -3.26
C LEU A 22 18.99 0.92 -2.45
N TYR A 23 18.51 2.08 -1.99
CA TYR A 23 17.19 2.21 -1.33
C TYR A 23 16.10 2.90 -2.16
N ASN A 24 16.39 3.24 -3.43
CA ASN A 24 15.56 4.17 -4.20
C ASN A 24 14.86 3.55 -5.41
N ASN A 25 14.58 2.24 -5.41
CA ASN A 25 13.67 1.71 -6.41
C ASN A 25 12.23 1.76 -5.88
N LEU A 26 11.40 2.61 -6.49
CA LEU A 26 9.97 2.75 -6.22
C LEU A 26 9.25 1.40 -6.26
N SER A 27 9.68 0.47 -7.13
CA SER A 27 9.12 -0.88 -7.18
C SER A 27 9.34 -1.64 -5.87
N CYS A 28 10.53 -1.52 -5.27
CA CYS A 28 10.89 -2.22 -4.03
C CYS A 28 10.16 -1.63 -2.81
N LYS A 29 9.98 -0.30 -2.76
CA LYS A 29 9.19 0.34 -1.69
C LYS A 29 7.70 -0.02 -1.77
N LEU A 30 7.13 -0.04 -2.98
CA LEU A 30 5.75 -0.44 -3.21
C LEU A 30 5.53 -1.93 -2.92
N GLU A 31 6.45 -2.80 -3.36
CA GLU A 31 6.44 -4.23 -3.03
C GLU A 31 6.54 -4.47 -1.51
N MET A 32 7.38 -3.71 -0.80
CA MET A 32 7.45 -3.77 0.67
C MET A 32 6.15 -3.31 1.35
N MET A 33 5.47 -2.27 0.83
CA MET A 33 4.17 -1.84 1.35
C MET A 33 3.07 -2.86 1.09
N LEU A 34 3.03 -3.46 -0.11
CA LEU A 34 2.06 -4.50 -0.45
C LEU A 34 2.28 -5.79 0.37
N MET A 35 3.54 -6.19 0.61
CA MET A 35 3.87 -7.31 1.50
C MET A 35 3.45 -7.05 2.96
N LYS A 36 3.51 -5.78 3.42
CA LYS A 36 3.07 -5.41 4.77
C LYS A 36 1.55 -5.53 4.92
N ILE A 37 0.76 -5.23 3.89
CA ILE A 37 -0.72 -5.32 3.96
C ILE A 37 -1.17 -6.74 4.29
N ASN A 38 -0.60 -7.76 3.64
CA ASN A 38 -0.90 -9.17 3.90
C ASN A 38 -0.49 -9.65 5.29
N ALA A 39 0.37 -8.90 5.99
CA ALA A 39 0.85 -9.22 7.33
C ALA A 39 0.06 -8.55 8.46
N ILE A 40 -0.86 -7.61 8.16
CA ILE A 40 -1.65 -6.91 9.17
C ILE A 40 -2.62 -7.88 9.84
N LYS A 41 -2.41 -8.13 11.14
CA LYS A 41 -3.25 -9.05 11.94
C LYS A 41 -3.73 -8.41 13.24
N SER A 42 -3.24 -7.23 13.57
CA SER A 42 -3.51 -6.54 14.83
C SER A 42 -3.66 -5.03 14.65
N LYS A 43 -4.21 -4.37 15.68
CA LYS A 43 -4.23 -2.90 15.77
C LYS A 43 -2.82 -2.31 15.68
N GLN A 44 -1.82 -2.96 16.27
CA GLN A 44 -0.44 -2.47 16.25
C GLN A 44 0.17 -2.53 14.84
N ASP A 45 -0.14 -3.57 14.08
CA ASP A 45 0.29 -3.68 12.68
C ASP A 45 -0.34 -2.57 11.84
N PHE A 46 -1.64 -2.31 12.05
CA PHE A 46 -2.35 -1.24 11.36
C PHE A 46 -1.81 0.16 11.70
N LEU A 47 -1.52 0.45 12.97
CA LEU A 47 -0.87 1.70 13.38
C LEU A 47 0.50 1.85 12.72
N THR A 48 1.29 0.79 12.73
CA THR A 48 2.61 0.76 12.08
C THR A 48 2.49 1.00 10.57
N PHE A 49 1.47 0.44 9.92
CA PHE A 49 1.17 0.71 8.52
C PHE A 49 0.83 2.18 8.29
N LEU A 50 -0.05 2.78 9.10
CA LEU A 50 -0.44 4.19 8.99
C LEU A 50 0.75 5.14 9.15
N ASP A 51 1.61 4.90 10.14
CA ASP A 51 2.81 5.72 10.33
C ASP A 51 3.77 5.63 9.15
N ASN A 52 3.95 4.42 8.59
CA ASN A 52 4.77 4.24 7.39
C ASN A 52 4.16 4.93 6.16
N LEU A 53 2.84 4.84 5.98
CA LEU A 53 2.14 5.47 4.85
C LEU A 53 2.24 7.00 4.92
N LYS A 54 2.06 7.56 6.12
CA LYS A 54 2.23 9.00 6.38
C LYS A 54 3.68 9.44 6.10
N GLN A 55 4.67 8.69 6.57
CA GLN A 55 6.07 9.01 6.33
C GLN A 55 6.41 8.93 4.83
N ASP A 56 5.87 7.93 4.13
CA ASP A 56 6.07 7.79 2.69
C ASP A 56 5.46 8.96 1.91
N HIS A 57 4.26 9.42 2.27
CA HIS A 57 3.66 10.61 1.68
C HIS A 57 4.54 11.85 1.85
N LEU A 58 5.10 12.07 3.05
CA LEU A 58 5.96 13.21 3.35
C LEU A 58 7.28 13.17 2.57
N GLU A 59 7.93 12.01 2.50
CA GLU A 59 9.25 11.86 1.88
C GLU A 59 9.18 11.70 0.36
N ASN A 60 8.12 11.09 -0.15
CA ASN A 60 8.01 10.62 -1.53
C ASN A 60 6.80 11.21 -2.26
N ILE A 61 6.27 12.37 -1.83
CA ILE A 61 5.08 13.02 -2.41
C ILE A 61 5.07 13.12 -3.95
N GLN A 62 6.24 13.27 -4.58
CA GLN A 62 6.33 13.38 -6.04
C GLN A 62 6.01 12.07 -6.77
N GLN A 63 6.12 10.94 -6.07
CA GLN A 63 5.83 9.59 -6.56
C GLN A 63 4.35 9.21 -6.33
N TRP A 64 3.63 9.98 -5.52
CA TRP A 64 2.20 9.76 -5.29
C TRP A 64 1.39 10.32 -6.46
N GLU A 65 0.48 9.49 -7.00
CA GLU A 65 -0.50 9.93 -7.99
C GLU A 65 -1.52 10.89 -7.36
N ASN A 66 -1.99 10.56 -6.16
CA ASN A 66 -2.98 11.35 -5.41
C ASN A 66 -2.28 12.10 -4.27
N LYS A 67 -1.85 13.33 -4.56
CA LYS A 67 -0.94 14.10 -3.68
C LYS A 67 -1.66 14.84 -2.55
N ASP A 68 -2.93 15.16 -2.73
CA ASP A 68 -3.73 15.90 -1.77
C ASP A 68 -4.90 15.07 -1.22
N LEU A 69 -5.53 15.55 -0.14
CA LEU A 69 -6.60 14.82 0.52
C LEU A 69 -7.83 14.60 -0.38
N GLN A 70 -8.17 15.56 -1.24
CA GLN A 70 -9.33 15.45 -2.11
C GLN A 70 -9.10 14.37 -3.17
N SER A 71 -7.95 14.38 -3.86
CA SER A 71 -7.59 13.35 -4.85
C SER A 71 -7.45 11.97 -4.20
N PHE A 72 -6.88 11.89 -2.99
CA PHE A 72 -6.74 10.63 -2.27
C PHE A 72 -8.10 10.03 -1.87
N LEU A 73 -9.03 10.84 -1.37
CA LEU A 73 -10.39 10.39 -1.05
C LEU A 73 -11.17 9.96 -2.30
N ALA A 74 -11.00 10.66 -3.43
CA ALA A 74 -11.61 10.27 -4.71
C ALA A 74 -11.05 8.92 -5.20
N ALA A 75 -9.74 8.71 -5.10
CA ALA A 75 -9.12 7.44 -5.46
C ALA A 75 -9.58 6.28 -4.56
N MET A 76 -9.72 6.54 -3.25
CA MET A 76 -10.26 5.57 -2.30
C MET A 76 -11.71 5.20 -2.65
N HIS A 77 -12.56 6.18 -2.99
CA HIS A 77 -13.93 5.93 -3.43
C HIS A 77 -13.96 5.00 -4.65
N ASN A 78 -13.24 5.36 -5.71
CA ASN A 78 -13.21 4.58 -6.95
C ASN A 78 -12.65 3.17 -6.73
N TRP A 79 -11.62 3.03 -5.87
CA TRP A 79 -11.09 1.71 -5.56
C TRP A 79 -12.10 0.83 -4.82
N VAL A 80 -12.84 1.37 -3.83
CA VAL A 80 -13.87 0.63 -3.11
C VAL A 80 -15.04 0.25 -4.02
N GLU A 81 -15.39 1.09 -4.99
CA GLU A 81 -16.44 0.81 -5.98
C GLU A 81 -16.09 -0.37 -6.91
N ASP A 82 -14.80 -0.51 -7.26
CA ASP A 82 -14.31 -1.50 -8.23
C ASP A 82 -13.53 -2.68 -7.62
N MET A 83 -13.44 -2.79 -6.28
CA MET A 83 -12.50 -3.72 -5.62
C MET A 83 -12.78 -5.20 -5.94
N GLU A 84 -14.04 -5.59 -6.18
CA GLU A 84 -14.42 -6.94 -6.58
C GLU A 84 -13.69 -7.37 -7.86
N GLY A 85 -13.57 -6.45 -8.81
CA GLY A 85 -12.84 -6.66 -10.05
C GLY A 85 -11.36 -6.91 -9.79
N PHE A 86 -10.75 -6.19 -8.85
CA PHE A 86 -9.35 -6.42 -8.45
C PHE A 86 -9.14 -7.84 -7.88
N TYR A 87 -9.99 -8.29 -6.95
CA TYR A 87 -9.88 -9.63 -6.36
C TYR A 87 -10.09 -10.73 -7.40
N ALA A 88 -11.12 -10.58 -8.25
CA ALA A 88 -11.41 -11.53 -9.32
C ALA A 88 -10.24 -11.63 -10.33
N ASN A 89 -9.71 -10.49 -10.79
CA ASN A 89 -8.64 -10.43 -11.78
C ASN A 89 -7.31 -10.97 -11.25
N THR A 90 -7.05 -10.83 -9.94
CA THR A 90 -5.82 -11.31 -9.30
C THR A 90 -5.96 -12.71 -8.69
N GLN A 91 -7.10 -13.38 -8.88
CA GLN A 91 -7.40 -14.71 -8.32
C GLN A 91 -7.24 -14.77 -6.80
N GLN A 92 -7.51 -13.65 -6.13
CA GLN A 92 -7.47 -13.55 -4.68
C GLN A 92 -8.87 -13.77 -4.10
N PRO A 93 -8.99 -14.42 -2.93
CA PRO A 93 -10.29 -14.54 -2.27
C PRO A 93 -10.80 -13.14 -1.90
N GLN A 94 -12.03 -12.85 -2.29
CA GLN A 94 -12.68 -11.62 -1.87
C GLN A 94 -12.96 -11.69 -0.35
N PRO A 95 -12.73 -10.61 0.41
CA PRO A 95 -13.08 -10.58 1.82
C PRO A 95 -14.60 -10.65 2.03
N GLU A 96 -15.04 -11.64 2.80
CA GLU A 96 -16.48 -11.91 3.03
C GLU A 96 -17.10 -11.00 4.10
N CYS A 97 -16.31 -10.55 5.07
CA CYS A 97 -16.76 -9.80 6.25
C CYS A 97 -15.94 -8.53 6.45
N ILE A 98 -16.26 -7.47 5.69
CA ILE A 98 -15.57 -6.18 5.80
C ILE A 98 -16.28 -5.30 6.84
N PRO A 99 -15.59 -4.83 7.89
CA PRO A 99 -16.20 -4.00 8.92
C PRO A 99 -16.35 -2.53 8.47
N TRP A 100 -17.13 -2.28 7.41
CA TRP A 100 -17.29 -0.97 6.76
C TRP A 100 -17.53 0.21 7.71
N LYS A 101 -18.34 -0.02 8.75
CA LYS A 101 -18.63 1.01 9.77
C LYS A 101 -17.36 1.53 10.44
N ILE A 102 -16.38 0.67 10.71
CA ILE A 102 -15.12 1.08 11.37
C ILE A 102 -14.31 2.00 10.47
N PHE A 103 -14.26 1.73 9.15
CA PHE A 103 -13.61 2.63 8.21
C PHE A 103 -14.27 4.02 8.19
N ALA A 104 -15.61 4.05 8.18
CA ALA A 104 -16.36 5.30 8.27
C ALA A 104 -16.11 6.03 9.61
N ASP A 105 -16.12 5.31 10.74
CA ASP A 105 -15.83 5.90 12.06
C ASP A 105 -14.42 6.52 12.09
N ILE A 106 -13.40 5.84 11.53
CA ILE A 106 -12.02 6.36 11.46
C ILE A 106 -11.94 7.64 10.62
N LEU A 107 -12.54 7.65 9.42
CA LEU A 107 -12.53 8.82 8.54
C LEU A 107 -13.26 10.01 9.18
N MET A 108 -14.39 9.75 9.84
CA MET A 108 -15.15 10.78 10.54
C MET A 108 -14.40 11.31 11.76
N ALA A 109 -13.74 10.43 12.52
CA ALA A 109 -12.96 10.84 13.67
C ALA A 109 -11.75 11.69 13.27
N GLY A 110 -11.00 11.29 12.24
CA GLY A 110 -9.89 12.09 11.70
C GLY A 110 -10.30 13.38 10.99
N LYS A 111 -11.58 13.51 10.61
CA LYS A 111 -12.11 14.77 10.07
C LYS A 111 -12.52 15.76 11.16
N ILE A 112 -13.06 15.26 12.28
CA ILE A 112 -13.75 16.09 13.28
C ILE A 112 -12.94 16.27 14.57
N TYR A 113 -12.18 15.26 15.00
CA TYR A 113 -11.62 15.20 16.36
C TYR A 113 -10.09 15.18 16.42
N GLU A 114 -9.45 14.28 15.66
CA GLU A 114 -8.00 14.03 15.68
C GLU A 114 -7.27 14.88 14.64
#